data_AF-A0A7Z8VJH6-F1
#
_entry.id   AF-A0A7Z8VJH6-F1
#
_cell.length_a   1.000
_cell.length_b   1.000
_cell.length_c   1.000
_cell.angle_alpha   90.00
_cell.angle_beta   90.00
_cell.angle_gamma   90.00
#
_symmetry.space_group_name_H-M   'P 1'
#
loop_
_entity.id
_entity.type
_entity.pdbx_description
1 polymer ?
#
loop_
_entity_poly.entity_id
_entity_poly.type
_entity_poly.pdbx_seq_one_letter_code
_entity_poly.pdbx_strand_id
1 'polypeptide(L)'
;ENDMILAPSCIRLLNSISSFCKKEGLKGLPRGLAISTTLAELYLEAIDKHIKVEEGFFYATRYVDDFFILIDKTKEEELEKNLKQKFDKIGLSLNDESHKKYIGLSRDAKFDYLGYNISVKYVEDGENEVTLTISKKKLDKIKQKVAISLNEHKKIPDLNLLKQRLTYLTVLKVIKKNDNGALLGGLAYNYRYVSDEFKCLKTIDGFLMSMKNQSRFSFNNAEKEMLSKISFYSSVSKKKQGKYTRRKAAKISRVWKNA
;
A
#
# COMPACT_ATOMS: atom_id res chain seq x y z
N GLU A 1 -20.38 25.02 13.92
CA GLU A 1 -21.85 25.06 13.77
C GLU A 1 -22.36 25.91 12.61
N ASN A 2 -21.53 26.73 11.95
CA ASN A 2 -22.03 27.71 10.98
C ASN A 2 -22.30 27.19 9.54
N ASP A 3 -21.86 25.99 9.17
CA ASP A 3 -21.91 25.60 7.75
C ASP A 3 -23.17 24.79 7.34
N MET A 4 -24.08 24.43 8.26
CA MET A 4 -25.30 23.62 7.98
C MET A 4 -25.10 22.36 7.10
N ILE A 5 -23.89 21.83 6.99
CA ILE A 5 -23.55 20.73 6.06
C ILE A 5 -24.23 19.41 6.46
N LEU A 6 -24.56 19.23 7.74
CA LEU A 6 -25.02 17.95 8.29
C LEU A 6 -26.43 18.04 8.85
N ALA A 7 -27.26 17.04 8.50
CA ALA A 7 -28.58 16.87 9.09
C ALA A 7 -28.49 16.70 10.63
N PRO A 8 -29.49 17.18 11.41
CA PRO A 8 -29.48 17.07 12.87
C PRO A 8 -29.31 15.64 13.40
N SER A 9 -29.84 14.64 12.69
CA SER A 9 -29.65 13.22 13.00
C SER A 9 -28.19 12.78 12.92
N CYS A 10 -27.46 13.24 11.90
CA CYS A 10 -26.03 12.97 11.73
C CYS A 10 -25.22 13.60 12.86
N ILE A 11 -25.55 14.84 13.25
CA ILE A 11 -24.89 15.53 14.37
C ILE A 11 -25.09 14.76 15.68
N ARG A 12 -26.32 14.29 15.95
CA ARG A 12 -26.61 13.45 17.13
C ARG A 12 -25.78 12.17 17.13
N LEU A 13 -25.66 11.49 15.99
CA LEU A 13 -24.85 10.28 15.87
C LEU A 13 -23.36 10.57 16.13
N LEU A 14 -22.80 11.61 15.53
CA LEU A 14 -21.40 12.01 15.73
C LEU A 14 -21.13 12.37 17.19
N ASN A 15 -22.04 13.10 17.83
CA ASN A 15 -21.95 13.43 19.26
C ASN A 15 -22.03 12.19 20.15
N SER A 16 -22.85 11.20 19.79
CA SER A 16 -22.92 9.92 20.51
C SER A 16 -21.60 9.16 20.40
N ILE A 17 -21.00 9.11 19.20
CA ILE A 17 -19.69 8.47 18.99
C ILE A 17 -18.60 9.19 19.77
N SER A 18 -18.57 10.52 19.70
CA SER A 18 -17.61 11.36 20.44
C SER A 18 -17.73 11.16 21.96
N SER A 19 -18.96 11.10 22.48
CA SER A 19 -19.23 10.88 23.91
C SER A 19 -18.76 9.50 24.35
N PHE A 20 -19.01 8.46 23.55
CA PHE A 20 -18.49 7.12 23.79
C PHE A 20 -16.96 7.10 23.82
N CYS A 21 -16.29 7.68 22.82
CA CYS A 21 -14.83 7.75 22.78
C CYS A 21 -14.25 8.45 24.01
N LYS A 22 -14.85 9.58 24.43
CA LYS A 22 -14.45 10.29 25.64
C LYS A 22 -14.60 9.43 26.90
N LYS A 23 -15.72 8.72 27.05
CA LYS A 23 -15.99 7.84 28.18
C LYS A 23 -14.96 6.71 28.29
N GLU A 24 -14.59 6.14 27.15
CA GLU A 24 -13.60 5.05 27.08
C GLU A 24 -12.14 5.54 27.05
N GLY A 25 -11.90 6.85 27.18
CA GLY A 25 -10.54 7.43 27.11
C GLY A 25 -9.86 7.27 25.75
N LEU A 26 -10.63 7.01 24.69
CA LEU A 26 -10.12 6.83 23.33
C LEU A 26 -9.81 8.18 22.71
N LYS A 27 -8.54 8.40 22.35
CA LYS A 27 -8.12 9.53 21.52
C LYS A 27 -8.38 9.23 20.05
N GLY A 28 -9.26 10.01 19.43
CA GLY A 28 -9.59 9.92 18.01
C GLY A 28 -10.75 8.98 17.68
N LEU A 29 -10.89 8.63 16.39
CA LEU A 29 -11.96 7.76 15.90
C LEU A 29 -11.56 6.28 15.96
N PRO A 30 -12.47 5.39 16.43
CA PRO A 30 -12.25 3.95 16.36
C PRO A 30 -11.98 3.47 14.93
N ARG A 31 -11.01 2.57 14.79
CA ARG A 31 -10.73 1.92 13.51
C ARG A 31 -11.86 0.96 13.15
N GLY A 32 -12.29 0.99 11.89
CA GLY A 32 -13.33 0.10 11.37
C GLY A 32 -14.73 0.69 11.31
N LEU A 33 -14.94 1.95 11.76
CA LEU A 33 -16.19 2.65 11.46
C LEU A 33 -16.24 3.02 9.97
N ALA A 34 -17.38 2.77 9.34
CA ALA A 34 -17.59 3.08 7.92
C ALA A 34 -17.44 4.58 7.60
N ILE A 35 -17.67 5.45 8.58
CA ILE A 35 -17.58 6.91 8.44
C ILE A 35 -16.18 7.47 8.72
N SER A 36 -15.26 6.69 9.31
CA SER A 36 -13.95 7.21 9.74
C SER A 36 -13.14 7.78 8.59
N THR A 37 -13.21 7.16 7.40
CA THR A 37 -12.51 7.67 6.20
C THR A 37 -13.03 9.05 5.82
N THR A 38 -14.36 9.20 5.67
CA THR A 38 -14.97 10.49 5.30
C THR A 38 -14.67 11.59 6.32
N LEU A 39 -14.70 11.26 7.62
CA LEU A 39 -14.36 12.21 8.67
C LEU A 39 -12.89 12.61 8.64
N ALA A 40 -11.97 11.68 8.38
CA ALA A 40 -10.55 11.99 8.24
C ALA A 40 -10.29 12.94 7.05
N GLU A 41 -10.97 12.72 5.92
CA GLU A 41 -10.88 13.61 4.75
C GLU A 41 -11.36 15.03 5.07
N LEU A 42 -12.51 15.16 5.75
CA LEU A 42 -13.03 16.47 6.19
C LEU A 42 -12.10 17.14 7.20
N TYR A 43 -11.51 16.37 8.10
CA TYR A 43 -10.61 16.89 9.13
C TYR A 43 -9.33 17.51 8.54
N LEU A 44 -8.81 16.93 7.46
CA LEU A 44 -7.61 17.40 6.77
C LEU A 44 -7.88 18.50 5.73
N GLU A 45 -9.15 18.80 5.41
CA GLU A 45 -9.52 19.80 4.40
C GLU A 45 -8.92 21.18 4.69
N ALA A 46 -8.82 21.57 5.96
CA ALA A 46 -8.21 22.84 6.35
C ALA A 46 -6.71 22.91 5.99
N ILE A 47 -6.00 21.79 6.09
CA ILE A 47 -4.59 21.68 5.67
C ILE A 47 -4.50 21.73 4.14
N ASP A 48 -5.37 20.98 3.45
CA ASP A 48 -5.42 20.98 1.98
C ASP A 48 -5.68 22.38 1.41
N LYS A 49 -6.57 23.17 2.05
CA LYS A 49 -6.83 24.57 1.69
C LYS A 49 -5.62 25.46 1.94
N HIS A 50 -4.93 25.26 3.06
CA HIS A 50 -3.75 26.06 3.41
C HIS A 50 -2.60 25.86 2.41
N ILE A 51 -2.29 24.61 2.06
CA ILE A 51 -1.24 24.28 1.09
C ILE A 51 -1.53 24.90 -0.28
N LYS A 52 -2.81 25.02 -0.68
CA LYS A 52 -3.20 25.62 -1.96
C LYS A 52 -2.97 27.13 -2.07
N VAL A 53 -2.98 27.85 -0.94
CA VAL A 53 -2.90 29.31 -0.92
C VAL A 53 -1.53 29.84 -0.49
N GLU A 54 -0.73 29.01 0.18
CA GLU A 54 0.60 29.40 0.66
C GLU A 54 1.62 29.39 -0.49
N GLU A 55 2.39 30.47 -0.58
CA GLU A 55 3.37 30.64 -1.65
C GLU A 55 4.58 29.72 -1.45
N GLY A 56 4.99 29.04 -2.52
CA GLY A 56 6.12 28.10 -2.49
C GLY A 56 5.69 26.63 -2.55
N PHE A 57 4.40 26.31 -2.48
CA PHE A 57 3.88 25.01 -2.87
C PHE A 57 3.58 24.98 -4.37
N PHE A 58 4.22 24.07 -5.11
CA PHE A 58 3.98 23.89 -6.55
C PHE A 58 2.93 22.82 -6.83
N TYR A 59 2.94 21.75 -6.04
CA TYR A 59 2.01 20.64 -6.19
C TYR A 59 1.84 19.94 -4.86
N ALA A 60 0.61 19.56 -4.54
CA ALA A 60 0.33 18.72 -3.39
C ALA A 60 -0.80 17.75 -3.69
N THR A 61 -0.61 16.51 -3.26
CA THR A 61 -1.65 15.49 -3.26
C THR A 61 -1.50 14.64 -2.00
N ARG A 62 -2.60 14.03 -1.55
CA ARG A 62 -2.56 13.10 -0.42
C ARG A 62 -3.40 11.87 -0.69
N TYR A 63 -3.03 10.79 -0.04
CA TYR A 63 -3.84 9.58 0.05
C TYR A 63 -4.06 9.28 1.53
N VAL A 64 -5.25 9.61 2.03
CA VAL A 64 -5.55 9.57 3.48
C VAL A 64 -4.55 10.45 4.24
N ASP A 65 -3.61 9.86 4.97
CA ASP A 65 -2.59 10.49 5.80
C ASP A 65 -1.22 10.62 5.11
N ASP A 66 -1.03 9.97 3.97
CA ASP A 66 0.22 10.04 3.19
C ASP A 66 0.21 11.28 2.28
N PHE A 67 1.06 12.27 2.55
CA PHE A 67 1.22 13.47 1.73
C PHE A 67 2.35 13.31 0.71
N PHE A 68 2.15 13.87 -0.50
CA PHE A 68 3.17 14.09 -1.51
C PHE A 68 3.13 15.56 -1.92
N ILE A 69 4.24 16.26 -1.73
CA ILE A 69 4.31 17.71 -1.90
C ILE A 69 5.59 18.07 -2.68
N LEU A 70 5.45 18.95 -3.66
CA LEU A 70 6.55 19.62 -4.35
C LEU A 70 6.54 21.09 -3.95
N ILE A 71 7.70 21.58 -3.52
CA ILE A 71 7.87 22.93 -3.00
C ILE A 71 9.07 23.62 -3.64
N ASP A 72 9.11 24.94 -3.49
CA ASP A 72 10.31 25.73 -3.68
C ASP A 72 11.33 25.39 -2.58
N LYS A 73 12.50 24.89 -3.01
CA LYS A 73 13.59 24.50 -2.11
C LYS A 73 14.07 25.68 -1.26
N THR A 74 13.98 26.92 -1.77
CA THR A 74 14.43 28.10 -1.03
C THR A 74 13.56 28.40 0.19
N LYS A 75 12.30 27.92 0.20
CA LYS A 75 11.34 28.11 1.29
C LYS A 75 11.12 26.87 2.15
N GLU A 76 11.93 25.81 1.99
CA GLU A 76 11.71 24.52 2.63
C GLU A 76 11.54 24.62 4.16
N GLU A 77 12.46 25.29 4.85
CA GLU A 77 12.43 25.40 6.32
C GLU A 77 11.21 26.18 6.82
N GLU A 78 10.84 27.24 6.10
CA GLU A 78 9.67 28.06 6.42
C GLU A 78 8.38 27.27 6.22
N LEU A 79 8.21 26.64 5.05
CA LEU A 79 7.03 25.85 4.72
C LEU A 79 6.88 24.63 5.62
N GLU A 80 7.97 23.94 5.95
CA GLU A 80 7.92 22.81 6.89
C GLU A 80 7.46 23.28 8.28
N LYS A 81 7.99 24.40 8.76
CA LYS A 81 7.62 24.98 10.06
C LYS A 81 6.15 25.41 10.08
N ASN A 82 5.68 26.11 9.05
CA ASN A 82 4.31 26.56 8.94
C ASN A 82 3.33 25.38 8.89
N LEU A 83 3.67 24.36 8.10
CA LEU A 83 2.88 23.15 7.99
C LEU A 83 2.80 22.40 9.33
N LYS A 84 3.94 22.23 10.03
CA LYS A 84 3.97 21.63 11.38
C LYS A 84 3.06 22.37 12.36
N GLN A 85 3.18 23.69 12.43
CA GLN A 85 2.32 24.51 13.29
C GLN A 85 0.83 24.37 12.97
N LYS A 86 0.48 24.16 11.70
CA LYS A 86 -0.93 23.98 11.28
C LYS A 86 -1.46 22.62 11.67
N PHE A 87 -0.67 21.56 11.53
CA PHE A 87 -1.01 20.24 12.07
C PHE A 87 -1.18 20.29 13.59
N ASP A 88 -0.26 20.95 14.31
CA ASP A 88 -0.33 21.06 15.77
C ASP A 88 -1.59 21.80 16.23
N LYS A 89 -2.00 22.85 15.50
CA LYS A 89 -3.26 23.60 15.76
C LYS A 89 -4.51 22.74 15.65
N ILE A 90 -4.50 21.69 14.82
CA ILE A 90 -5.57 20.70 14.71
C ILE A 90 -5.27 19.43 15.52
N GLY A 91 -4.33 19.46 16.46
CA GLY A 91 -4.03 18.33 17.34
C GLY A 91 -3.46 17.11 16.62
N LEU A 92 -2.83 17.30 15.46
CA LEU A 92 -2.09 16.27 14.73
C LEU A 92 -0.60 16.59 14.72
N SER A 93 0.22 15.57 14.55
CA SER A 93 1.67 15.71 14.42
C SER A 93 2.15 14.97 13.19
N LEU A 94 3.09 15.55 12.44
CA LEU A 94 3.77 14.84 11.35
C LEU A 94 4.65 13.72 11.90
N ASN A 95 4.75 12.62 11.15
CA ASN A 95 5.64 11.53 11.51
C ASN A 95 7.05 11.80 10.95
N ASP A 96 7.98 12.19 11.82
CA ASP A 96 9.36 12.50 11.46
C ASP A 96 10.28 11.25 11.40
N GLU A 97 9.75 10.03 11.50
CA GLU A 97 10.55 8.82 11.30
C GLU A 97 11.06 8.76 9.85
N SER A 98 12.37 8.56 9.67
CA SER A 98 13.04 8.58 8.37
C SER A 98 12.52 7.56 7.34
N HIS A 99 11.83 6.51 7.78
CA HIS A 99 11.23 5.52 6.91
C HIS A 99 9.78 5.86 6.47
N LYS A 100 9.25 6.99 6.95
CA LYS A 100 7.92 7.54 6.63
C LYS A 100 7.98 8.95 6.07
N LYS A 101 9.11 9.64 6.21
CA LYS A 101 9.35 10.97 5.67
C LYS A 101 10.51 10.94 4.69
N TYR A 102 10.32 11.61 3.56
CA TYR A 102 11.37 11.85 2.59
C TYR A 102 11.38 13.33 2.23
N ILE A 103 12.56 13.95 2.31
CA ILE A 103 12.83 15.30 1.82
C ILE A 103 14.09 15.20 0.95
N GLY A 104 14.02 15.74 -0.26
CA GLY A 104 15.11 15.70 -1.21
C GLY A 104 14.82 16.58 -2.40
N LEU A 105 15.86 16.89 -3.19
CA LEU A 105 15.68 17.63 -4.42
C LEU A 105 14.93 16.76 -5.43
N SER A 106 14.06 17.39 -6.22
CA SER A 106 13.28 16.68 -7.24
C SER A 106 14.15 16.02 -8.31
N ARG A 107 15.35 16.56 -8.57
CA ARG A 107 16.28 16.14 -9.63
C ARG A 107 16.86 14.73 -9.44
N ASP A 108 16.98 14.26 -8.20
CA ASP A 108 17.59 12.99 -7.80
C ASP A 108 16.72 12.26 -6.76
N ALA A 109 15.41 12.57 -6.74
CA ALA A 109 14.50 12.09 -5.72
C ALA A 109 14.37 10.56 -5.74
N LYS A 110 14.45 9.93 -4.56
CA LYS A 110 14.22 8.49 -4.42
C LYS A 110 13.52 8.12 -3.12
N PHE A 111 12.27 7.66 -3.23
CA PHE A 111 11.43 7.41 -2.06
C PHE A 111 10.35 6.38 -2.34
N ASP A 112 9.74 5.86 -1.27
CA ASP A 112 8.59 4.97 -1.37
C ASP A 112 7.29 5.74 -1.13
N TYR A 113 6.29 5.57 -1.99
CA TYR A 113 4.96 6.17 -1.84
C TYR A 113 3.87 5.19 -2.30
N LEU A 114 2.87 4.92 -1.47
CA LEU A 114 1.77 3.96 -1.73
C LEU A 114 2.24 2.56 -2.16
N GLY A 115 3.43 2.17 -1.71
CA GLY A 115 4.05 0.89 -2.01
C GLY A 115 4.77 0.82 -3.36
N TYR A 116 4.86 1.92 -4.10
CA TYR A 116 5.81 2.11 -5.19
C TYR A 116 7.14 2.61 -4.64
N ASN A 117 8.24 2.28 -5.31
CA ASN A 117 9.51 3.00 -5.20
C ASN A 117 9.61 3.91 -6.43
N ILE A 118 9.72 5.21 -6.18
CA ILE A 118 9.85 6.26 -7.19
C ILE A 118 11.31 6.69 -7.21
N SER A 119 11.90 6.77 -8.39
CA SER A 119 13.26 7.27 -8.61
C SER A 119 13.23 8.26 -9.76
N VAL A 120 13.76 9.46 -9.54
CA VAL A 120 13.88 10.51 -10.53
C VAL A 120 15.34 10.61 -10.96
N LYS A 121 15.55 10.75 -12.27
CA LYS A 121 16.86 11.02 -12.87
C LYS A 121 16.73 12.28 -13.70
N TYR A 122 17.50 13.30 -13.32
CA TYR A 122 17.61 14.53 -14.07
C TYR A 122 18.06 14.30 -15.52
N VAL A 123 17.42 15.00 -16.45
CA VAL A 123 17.80 15.04 -17.85
C VAL A 123 18.05 16.50 -18.20
N GLU A 124 19.25 16.79 -18.67
CA GLU A 124 19.60 18.12 -19.16
C GLU A 124 18.81 18.42 -20.44
N ASP A 125 18.26 19.63 -20.54
CA ASP A 125 17.42 20.09 -21.67
C ASP A 125 16.20 19.19 -21.98
N GLY A 126 15.67 18.48 -20.98
CA GLY A 126 14.52 17.59 -21.14
C GLY A 126 13.69 17.38 -19.89
N GLU A 127 12.64 16.57 -20.01
CA GLU A 127 11.85 16.12 -18.87
C GLU A 127 12.63 15.09 -18.05
N ASN A 128 12.59 15.21 -16.73
CA ASN A 128 13.22 14.24 -15.85
C ASN A 128 12.64 12.84 -16.07
N GLU A 129 13.51 11.84 -16.13
CA GLU A 129 13.10 10.44 -16.24
C GLU A 129 12.60 9.95 -14.88
N VAL A 130 11.34 9.53 -14.80
CA VAL A 130 10.73 9.00 -13.56
C VAL A 130 10.51 7.49 -13.70
N THR A 131 11.23 6.72 -12.88
CA THR A 131 11.09 5.26 -12.80
C THR A 131 10.22 4.88 -11.61
N LEU A 132 9.25 3.99 -11.84
CA LEU A 132 8.39 3.42 -10.82
C LEU A 132 8.59 1.91 -10.75
N THR A 133 8.90 1.39 -9.56
CA THR A 133 8.95 -0.05 -9.30
C THR A 133 8.13 -0.40 -8.05
N ILE A 134 7.96 -1.69 -7.75
CA ILE A 134 7.34 -2.11 -6.49
C ILE A 134 8.35 -1.89 -5.36
N SER A 135 7.94 -1.19 -4.30
CA SER A 135 8.80 -0.91 -3.14
C SER A 135 9.44 -2.17 -2.55
N LYS A 136 10.68 -2.04 -2.07
CA LYS A 136 11.40 -3.14 -1.41
C LYS A 136 10.60 -3.72 -0.24
N LYS A 137 10.03 -2.84 0.60
CA LYS A 137 9.15 -3.23 1.73
C LYS A 137 7.98 -4.10 1.26
N LYS A 138 7.41 -3.82 0.09
CA LYS A 138 6.33 -4.65 -0.47
C LYS A 138 6.84 -5.97 -1.01
N LEU A 139 7.96 -5.97 -1.74
CA LEU A 139 8.58 -7.20 -2.25
C LEU A 139 8.92 -8.16 -1.10
N ASP A 140 9.47 -7.64 0.00
CA ASP A 140 9.83 -8.43 1.17
C ASP A 140 8.59 -8.98 1.89
N LYS A 141 7.48 -8.22 1.98
CA LYS A 141 6.19 -8.76 2.43
C LYS A 141 5.68 -9.90 1.55
N ILE A 142 5.93 -9.88 0.24
CA ILE A 142 5.55 -10.98 -0.66
C ILE A 142 6.46 -12.20 -0.40
N LYS A 143 7.78 -12.01 -0.27
CA LYS A 143 8.72 -13.08 0.09
C LYS A 143 8.36 -13.71 1.44
N GLN A 144 7.98 -12.91 2.42
CA GLN A 144 7.49 -13.40 3.71
C GLN A 144 6.26 -14.30 3.55
N LYS A 145 5.28 -13.92 2.71
CA LYS A 145 4.12 -14.77 2.41
C LYS A 145 4.49 -16.07 1.71
N VAL A 146 5.49 -16.05 0.82
CA VAL A 146 6.05 -17.25 0.20
C VAL A 146 6.67 -18.15 1.27
N ALA A 147 7.55 -17.61 2.11
CA ALA A 147 8.21 -18.35 3.19
C ALA A 147 7.21 -18.95 4.19
N ILE A 148 6.20 -18.18 4.61
CA ILE A 148 5.11 -18.67 5.47
C ILE A 148 4.35 -19.81 4.80
N SER A 149 4.05 -19.70 3.50
CA SER A 149 3.32 -20.74 2.77
C SER A 149 4.11 -22.05 2.71
N LEU A 150 5.41 -21.98 2.47
CA LEU A 150 6.33 -23.13 2.45
C LEU A 150 6.48 -23.74 3.84
N ASN A 151 6.65 -22.91 4.87
CA ASN A 151 6.76 -23.37 6.26
C ASN A 151 5.47 -24.03 6.75
N GLU A 152 4.30 -23.52 6.36
CA GLU A 152 3.02 -24.17 6.67
C GLU A 152 2.95 -25.55 6.01
N HIS A 153 3.32 -25.66 4.73
CA HIS A 153 3.33 -26.95 4.04
C HIS A 153 4.30 -27.94 4.70
N LYS A 154 5.46 -27.48 5.18
CA LYS A 154 6.38 -28.31 5.95
C LYS A 154 5.73 -28.86 7.23
N LYS A 155 4.97 -28.03 7.95
CA LYS A 155 4.29 -28.42 9.20
C LYS A 155 3.11 -29.35 8.93
N ILE A 156 2.32 -29.03 7.92
CA ILE A 156 1.11 -29.74 7.53
C ILE A 156 1.15 -29.94 6.02
N PRO A 157 1.65 -31.10 5.55
CA PRO A 157 1.82 -31.38 4.12
C PRO A 157 0.49 -31.28 3.36
N ASP A 158 0.38 -30.26 2.53
CA ASP A 158 -0.69 -30.08 1.54
C ASP A 158 -0.11 -29.36 0.32
N LEU A 159 0.36 -30.13 -0.65
CA LEU A 159 1.05 -29.62 -1.83
C LEU A 159 0.09 -28.83 -2.72
N ASN A 160 -1.15 -29.29 -2.82
CA ASN A 160 -2.20 -28.63 -3.60
C ASN A 160 -2.53 -27.24 -3.03
N LEU A 161 -2.63 -27.12 -1.71
CA LEU A 161 -2.87 -25.83 -1.06
C LEU A 161 -1.64 -24.92 -1.12
N LEU A 162 -0.42 -25.47 -1.02
CA LEU A 162 0.81 -24.70 -1.26
C LEU A 162 0.81 -24.10 -2.67
N LYS A 163 0.52 -24.90 -3.69
CA LYS A 163 0.39 -24.43 -5.08
C LYS A 163 -0.60 -23.28 -5.17
N GLN A 164 -1.79 -23.48 -4.61
CA GLN A 164 -2.85 -22.47 -4.64
C GLN A 164 -2.44 -21.19 -3.93
N ARG A 165 -1.74 -21.28 -2.79
CA ARG A 165 -1.21 -20.11 -2.07
C ARG A 165 -0.23 -19.32 -2.91
N LEU A 166 0.75 -20.00 -3.51
CA LEU A 166 1.75 -19.33 -4.34
C LEU A 166 1.11 -18.74 -5.60
N THR A 167 0.28 -19.49 -6.34
CA THR A 167 -0.44 -18.98 -7.51
C THR A 167 -1.38 -17.82 -7.15
N TYR A 168 -2.03 -17.85 -5.99
CA TYR A 168 -2.89 -16.76 -5.55
C TYR A 168 -2.15 -15.44 -5.39
N LEU A 169 -0.85 -15.46 -5.04
CA LEU A 169 -0.04 -14.25 -4.92
C LEU A 169 0.35 -13.65 -6.28
N THR A 170 0.35 -14.45 -7.36
CA THR A 170 0.83 -14.01 -8.68
C THR A 170 -0.26 -13.51 -9.61
N VAL A 171 -1.51 -13.95 -9.43
CA VAL A 171 -2.60 -13.69 -10.39
C VAL A 171 -3.38 -12.41 -10.11
N LEU A 172 -3.89 -11.83 -11.19
CA LEU A 172 -4.98 -10.85 -11.18
C LEU A 172 -6.28 -11.55 -10.78
N LYS A 173 -7.03 -10.97 -9.85
CA LYS A 173 -8.24 -11.59 -9.29
C LYS A 173 -9.32 -10.56 -9.02
N VAL A 174 -10.57 -11.02 -9.14
CA VAL A 174 -11.75 -10.23 -8.74
C VAL A 174 -11.93 -10.38 -7.23
N ILE A 175 -11.88 -9.26 -6.52
CA ILE A 175 -12.08 -9.20 -5.06
C ILE A 175 -13.57 -9.08 -4.74
N LYS A 176 -14.27 -8.20 -5.47
CA LYS A 176 -15.70 -7.96 -5.33
C LYS A 176 -16.29 -7.62 -6.69
N LYS A 177 -17.53 -8.02 -6.95
CA LYS A 177 -18.28 -7.63 -8.13
C LYS A 177 -19.57 -6.96 -7.68
N ASN A 178 -19.88 -5.82 -8.29
CA ASN A 178 -21.09 -5.05 -8.07
C ASN A 178 -21.67 -4.72 -9.46
N ASP A 179 -22.84 -4.06 -9.50
CA ASP A 179 -23.47 -3.64 -10.75
C ASP A 179 -22.59 -2.65 -11.54
N ASN A 180 -21.84 -1.80 -10.82
CA ASN A 180 -20.92 -0.81 -11.39
C ASN A 180 -19.53 -1.39 -11.76
N GLY A 181 -19.39 -2.72 -11.79
CA GLY A 181 -18.17 -3.39 -12.22
C GLY A 181 -17.46 -4.23 -11.14
N ALA A 182 -16.23 -4.64 -11.45
CA ALA A 182 -15.45 -5.55 -10.62
C ALA A 182 -14.27 -4.82 -9.96
N LEU A 183 -14.20 -4.88 -8.63
CA LEU A 183 -12.99 -4.53 -7.89
C LEU A 183 -11.93 -5.61 -8.13
N LEU A 184 -10.91 -5.25 -8.88
CA LEU A 184 -9.77 -6.10 -9.14
C LEU A 184 -8.70 -5.93 -8.06
N GLY A 185 -7.89 -6.98 -7.89
CA GLY A 185 -6.73 -6.96 -7.03
C GLY A 185 -5.67 -7.92 -7.53
N GLY A 186 -4.46 -7.78 -6.99
CA GLY A 186 -3.29 -8.53 -7.44
C GLY A 186 -2.21 -7.59 -7.95
N LEU A 187 -0.98 -8.09 -8.04
CA LEU A 187 0.19 -7.25 -8.31
C LEU A 187 0.05 -6.47 -9.63
N ALA A 188 -0.49 -7.10 -10.66
CA ALA A 188 -0.67 -6.48 -11.98
C ALA A 188 -1.61 -5.26 -11.97
N TYR A 189 -2.63 -5.26 -11.10
CA TYR A 189 -3.60 -4.18 -11.00
C TYR A 189 -3.18 -3.11 -9.99
N ASN A 190 -2.65 -3.56 -8.85
CA ASN A 190 -2.22 -2.70 -7.75
C ASN A 190 -0.98 -1.89 -8.11
N TYR A 191 -0.09 -2.45 -8.93
CA TYR A 191 1.17 -1.84 -9.36
C TYR A 191 1.20 -1.63 -10.88
N ARG A 192 0.08 -1.17 -11.46
CA ARG A 192 -0.06 -1.03 -12.92
C ARG A 192 0.82 0.05 -13.55
N TYR A 193 1.33 0.98 -12.73
CA TYR A 193 2.14 2.12 -13.17
C TYR A 193 3.64 1.87 -13.10
N VAL A 194 4.08 0.63 -12.80
CA VAL A 194 5.52 0.33 -12.80
C VAL A 194 6.09 0.49 -14.22
N SER A 195 7.25 1.11 -14.32
CA SER A 195 7.95 1.34 -15.58
C SER A 195 8.93 0.21 -15.92
N ASP A 196 9.24 -0.67 -14.97
CA ASP A 196 10.16 -1.80 -15.17
C ASP A 196 9.51 -3.04 -15.78
N GLU A 197 8.29 -2.95 -16.29
CA GLU A 197 7.50 -4.09 -16.79
C GLU A 197 7.40 -5.25 -15.78
N PHE A 198 7.42 -4.92 -14.48
CA PHE A 198 7.47 -5.85 -13.36
C PHE A 198 8.76 -6.69 -13.26
N LYS A 199 9.86 -6.33 -13.92
CA LYS A 199 11.15 -7.04 -13.85
C LYS A 199 11.65 -7.21 -12.41
N CYS A 200 11.31 -6.30 -11.49
CA CYS A 200 11.58 -6.41 -10.05
C CYS A 200 11.03 -7.71 -9.43
N LEU A 201 9.96 -8.29 -9.97
CA LEU A 201 9.38 -9.56 -9.50
C LEU A 201 10.26 -10.78 -9.79
N LYS A 202 11.24 -10.69 -10.70
CA LYS A 202 12.23 -11.76 -10.90
C LYS A 202 13.00 -12.08 -9.62
N THR A 203 13.17 -11.08 -8.74
CA THR A 203 13.79 -11.28 -7.42
C THR A 203 12.97 -12.23 -6.53
N ILE A 204 11.64 -12.25 -6.68
CA ILE A 204 10.75 -13.15 -5.95
C ILE A 204 10.79 -14.55 -6.58
N ASP A 205 10.88 -14.64 -7.91
CA ASP A 205 11.07 -15.91 -8.62
C ASP A 205 12.37 -16.59 -8.20
N GLY A 206 13.47 -15.85 -8.17
CA GLY A 206 14.76 -16.33 -7.66
C GLY A 206 14.69 -16.75 -6.19
N PHE A 207 13.99 -15.99 -5.35
CA PHE A 207 13.75 -16.35 -3.96
C PHE A 207 12.97 -17.67 -3.82
N LEU A 208 11.88 -17.85 -4.57
CA LEU A 208 11.10 -19.10 -4.56
C LEU A 208 11.95 -20.29 -5.04
N MET A 209 12.76 -20.09 -6.10
CA MET A 209 13.67 -21.11 -6.64
C MET A 209 14.72 -21.52 -5.61
N SER A 210 15.32 -20.56 -4.90
CA SER A 210 16.25 -20.82 -3.81
C SER A 210 15.57 -21.61 -2.69
N MET A 211 14.42 -21.14 -2.22
CA MET A 211 13.70 -21.74 -1.10
C MET A 211 13.30 -23.19 -1.35
N LYS A 212 12.74 -23.53 -2.52
CA LYS A 212 12.34 -24.92 -2.81
C LYS A 212 13.51 -25.90 -2.91
N ASN A 213 14.73 -25.41 -3.15
CA ASN A 213 15.93 -26.22 -3.23
C ASN A 213 16.58 -26.42 -1.85
N GLN A 214 16.13 -25.73 -0.82
CA GLN A 214 16.63 -25.93 0.54
C GLN A 214 16.21 -27.32 1.06
N SER A 215 17.18 -28.07 1.57
CA SER A 215 17.00 -29.42 2.12
C SER A 215 15.92 -29.49 3.20
N ARG A 216 15.73 -28.40 3.97
CA ARG A 216 14.72 -28.31 5.04
C ARG A 216 13.27 -28.53 4.61
N PHE A 217 12.94 -28.40 3.31
CA PHE A 217 11.59 -28.61 2.79
C PHE A 217 11.41 -29.98 2.12
N SER A 218 12.51 -30.72 1.87
CA SER A 218 12.49 -32.11 1.41
C SER A 218 11.62 -32.40 0.18
N PHE A 219 11.44 -31.43 -0.72
CA PHE A 219 10.65 -31.63 -1.94
C PHE A 219 11.30 -32.66 -2.88
N ASN A 220 10.51 -33.57 -3.42
CA ASN A 220 10.92 -34.47 -4.48
C ASN A 220 11.03 -33.75 -5.85
N ASN A 221 11.52 -34.44 -6.87
CA ASN A 221 11.75 -33.82 -8.18
C ASN A 221 10.46 -33.35 -8.86
N ALA A 222 9.37 -34.12 -8.76
CA ALA A 222 8.07 -33.75 -9.32
C ALA A 222 7.49 -32.50 -8.63
N GLU A 223 7.62 -32.40 -7.31
CA GLU A 223 7.23 -31.22 -6.53
C GLU A 223 8.04 -29.98 -6.90
N LYS A 224 9.36 -30.14 -7.03
CA LYS A 224 10.26 -29.06 -7.47
C LYS A 224 9.90 -28.56 -8.86
N GLU A 225 9.58 -29.47 -9.79
CA GLU A 225 9.15 -29.13 -11.14
C GLU A 225 7.80 -28.39 -11.13
N MET A 226 6.84 -28.85 -10.32
CA MET A 226 5.55 -28.19 -10.16
C MET A 226 5.70 -26.76 -9.62
N LEU A 227 6.57 -26.56 -8.63
CA LEU A 227 6.90 -25.24 -8.08
C LEU A 227 7.66 -24.37 -9.09
N SER A 228 8.52 -24.94 -9.96
CA SER A 228 9.20 -24.19 -11.04
C SER A 228 8.23 -23.51 -11.99
N LYS A 229 7.03 -24.08 -12.19
CA LYS A 229 6.02 -23.55 -13.12
C LYS A 229 5.35 -22.28 -12.59
N ILE A 230 5.56 -21.92 -11.32
CA ILE A 230 5.01 -20.72 -10.70
C ILE A 230 6.04 -19.59 -10.83
N SER A 231 5.76 -18.61 -11.69
CA SER A 231 6.54 -17.37 -11.81
C SER A 231 5.66 -16.16 -11.53
N PHE A 232 6.07 -15.34 -10.58
CA PHE A 232 5.53 -14.02 -10.26
C PHE A 232 5.70 -13.08 -11.46
N TYR A 233 6.92 -12.94 -11.99
CA TYR A 233 7.18 -12.07 -13.14
C TYR A 233 6.29 -12.45 -14.33
N SER A 234 6.38 -13.70 -14.80
CA SER A 234 5.64 -14.14 -15.98
C SER A 234 4.12 -14.05 -15.80
N SER A 235 3.60 -14.40 -14.61
CA SER A 235 2.15 -14.36 -14.38
C SER A 235 1.62 -12.94 -14.27
N VAL A 236 2.37 -12.04 -13.63
CA VAL A 236 1.97 -10.65 -13.43
C VAL A 236 2.08 -9.85 -14.73
N SER A 237 3.20 -9.95 -15.45
CA SER A 237 3.39 -9.25 -16.73
C SER A 237 2.37 -9.71 -17.78
N LYS A 238 2.00 -11.00 -17.79
CA LYS A 238 0.93 -11.54 -18.66
C LYS A 238 -0.49 -11.33 -18.11
N LYS A 239 -0.64 -10.61 -16.98
CA LYS A 239 -1.92 -10.35 -16.31
C LYS A 239 -2.78 -11.62 -16.14
N LYS A 240 -2.15 -12.76 -15.83
CA LYS A 240 -2.85 -14.05 -15.68
C LYS A 240 -3.97 -13.91 -14.66
N GLN A 241 -5.17 -14.33 -15.05
CA GLN A 241 -6.36 -14.22 -14.21
C GLN A 241 -6.55 -15.47 -13.35
N GLY A 242 -7.01 -15.28 -12.12
CA GLY A 242 -7.42 -16.35 -11.22
C GLY A 242 -8.76 -16.05 -10.57
N LYS A 243 -9.67 -17.03 -10.61
CA LYS A 243 -10.97 -16.96 -9.95
C LYS A 243 -10.93 -17.74 -8.64
N TYR A 244 -11.22 -17.06 -7.53
CA TYR A 244 -11.27 -17.67 -6.20
C TYR A 244 -12.58 -17.29 -5.52
N THR A 245 -13.34 -18.29 -5.07
CA THR A 245 -14.50 -18.03 -4.21
C THR A 245 -14.05 -17.44 -2.89
N ARG A 246 -14.94 -16.71 -2.19
CA ARG A 246 -14.61 -16.11 -0.88
C ARG A 246 -14.11 -17.16 0.13
N ARG A 247 -14.75 -18.35 0.17
CA ARG A 247 -14.32 -19.48 1.00
C ARG A 247 -12.90 -19.96 0.64
N LYS A 248 -12.59 -20.09 -0.65
CA LYS A 248 -11.26 -20.52 -1.12
C LYS A 248 -10.18 -19.48 -0.82
N ALA A 249 -10.47 -18.20 -1.08
CA ALA A 249 -9.57 -17.10 -0.76
C ALA A 249 -9.27 -17.05 0.75
N ALA A 250 -10.28 -17.21 1.60
CA ALA A 250 -10.11 -17.27 3.05
C ALA A 250 -9.25 -18.46 3.51
N LYS A 251 -9.45 -19.66 2.92
CA LYS A 251 -8.60 -20.83 3.21
C LYS A 251 -7.14 -20.60 2.80
N ILE A 252 -6.92 -20.02 1.61
CA ILE A 252 -5.60 -19.70 1.08
C ILE A 252 -4.89 -18.69 1.98
N SER A 253 -5.55 -17.57 2.30
CA SER A 253 -4.92 -16.45 2.99
C SER A 253 -4.84 -16.60 4.51
N ARG A 254 -5.43 -17.66 5.08
CA ARG A 254 -5.51 -17.88 6.53
C ARG A 254 -4.16 -17.76 7.25
N VAL A 255 -3.09 -18.26 6.62
CA VAL A 255 -1.74 -18.29 7.19
C VAL A 255 -1.05 -16.93 7.17
N TRP A 256 -1.59 -15.95 6.45
CA TRP A 256 -1.00 -14.60 6.32
C TRP A 256 -1.70 -13.55 7.19
N LYS A 257 -2.63 -13.94 8.08
CA LYS A 257 -3.39 -12.97 8.89
C LYS A 257 -2.51 -12.10 9.80
N ASN A 258 -1.36 -12.62 10.22
CA ASN A 258 -0.40 -11.94 11.10
C ASN A 258 0.93 -11.62 10.39
N ALA A 259 0.94 -11.62 9.04
CA ALA A 259 2.14 -11.47 8.22
C ALA A 259 2.33 -10.04 7.72
#